data_AF-A0A2P6QNS5-F1
#
_entry.id   AF-A0A2P6QNS5-F1
#
_cell.length_a   1.000
_cell.length_b   1.000
_cell.length_c   1.000
_cell.angle_alpha   90.00
_cell.angle_beta   90.00
_cell.angle_gamma   90.00
#
_symmetry.space_group_name_H-M   'P 1'
#
loop_
_entity.id
_entity.type
_entity.pdbx_description
1 polymer ?
#
loop_
_entity_poly.entity_id
_entity_poly.type
_entity_poly.pdbx_seq_one_letter_code
_entity_poly.pdbx_strand_id
1 'polypeptide(L)'
;MDLSASGINLDSINRKDFVTDYEEAKFFIIKSFSEDNVHKSIKYSVWASTPHGNKKLDAAYHEAKRIKSSCPVLLLFSVNASGQFCGVAEMIGPLDFGKDADYRQQDRWNGQFKVQWHIIKDVPNIRCRHILLENNDNKPVTHSRDCQEVNLKQGIELLKIFNDYDARTSIVDDFEFYDDRERSLKERKARQQACATTDASESVVLGTVKEASK
;
A
#
# COMPACT_ATOMS: atom_id res chain seq x y z
N MET A 1 -8.57 -21.64 1.63
CA MET A 1 -8.90 -20.19 1.53
C MET A 1 -9.13 -19.86 0.07
N ASP A 2 -10.31 -19.41 -0.30
CA ASP A 2 -10.62 -19.04 -1.68
C ASP A 2 -10.32 -17.55 -1.91
N LEU A 3 -9.03 -17.22 -2.07
CA LEU A 3 -8.58 -15.88 -2.43
C LEU A 3 -8.93 -15.50 -3.88
N SER A 4 -9.54 -16.41 -4.65
CA SER A 4 -10.05 -16.12 -5.99
C SER A 4 -11.18 -15.09 -5.98
N ALA A 5 -11.97 -15.03 -4.89
CA ALA A 5 -12.99 -14.00 -4.68
C ALA A 5 -12.39 -12.58 -4.58
N SER A 6 -11.10 -12.47 -4.23
CA SER A 6 -10.34 -11.21 -4.21
C SER A 6 -9.57 -10.95 -5.51
N GLY A 7 -9.66 -11.84 -6.50
CA GLY A 7 -8.95 -11.73 -7.77
C GLY A 7 -7.43 -11.91 -7.67
N ILE A 8 -6.91 -12.33 -6.51
CA ILE A 8 -5.48 -12.53 -6.29
C ILE A 8 -5.12 -13.95 -6.71
N ASN A 9 -4.35 -14.09 -7.77
CA ASN A 9 -3.74 -15.35 -8.13
C ASN A 9 -2.52 -15.59 -7.23
N LEU A 10 -2.73 -16.31 -6.12
CA LEU A 10 -1.66 -16.68 -5.19
C LEU A 10 -0.51 -17.45 -5.86
N ASP A 11 -0.79 -18.23 -6.90
CA ASP A 11 0.24 -19.01 -7.61
C ASP A 11 1.25 -18.10 -8.34
N SER A 12 0.88 -16.83 -8.56
CA SER A 12 1.77 -15.82 -9.14
C SER A 12 2.65 -15.08 -8.12
N ILE A 13 2.40 -15.27 -6.83
CA ILE A 13 3.08 -14.57 -5.72
C ILE A 13 4.18 -15.47 -5.14
N ASN A 14 5.26 -14.87 -4.65
CA ASN A 14 6.41 -15.58 -4.07
C ASN A 14 7.06 -16.60 -5.03
N ARG A 15 6.98 -16.33 -6.34
CA ARG A 15 7.62 -17.16 -7.36
C ARG A 15 9.13 -17.23 -7.15
N LYS A 16 9.68 -18.45 -7.11
CA LYS A 16 11.13 -18.68 -6.94
C LYS A 16 11.98 -18.11 -8.09
N ASP A 17 11.38 -18.01 -9.27
CA ASP A 17 11.98 -17.45 -10.48
C ASP A 17 11.62 -15.97 -10.68
N PHE A 18 11.20 -15.28 -9.62
CA PHE A 18 11.02 -13.84 -9.66
C PHE A 18 12.34 -13.15 -10.05
N VAL A 19 12.25 -12.20 -10.99
CA VAL A 19 13.43 -11.48 -11.50
C VAL A 19 13.96 -10.55 -10.41
N THR A 20 15.20 -10.78 -9.98
CA THR A 20 15.86 -9.95 -8.97
C THR A 20 16.95 -9.06 -9.56
N ASP A 21 17.34 -9.28 -10.81
CA ASP A 21 18.40 -8.54 -11.48
C ASP A 21 17.82 -7.66 -12.59
N TYR A 22 18.22 -6.39 -12.59
CA TYR A 22 17.68 -5.36 -13.47
C TYR A 22 18.79 -4.44 -13.93
N GLU A 23 18.87 -4.18 -15.23
CA GLU A 23 19.71 -3.11 -15.76
C GLU A 23 19.16 -1.73 -15.38
N GLU A 24 17.84 -1.60 -15.40
CA GLU A 24 17.10 -0.37 -15.10
C GLU A 24 15.90 -0.72 -14.21
N ALA A 25 15.80 -0.13 -13.03
CA ALA A 25 14.65 -0.22 -12.15
C ALA A 25 14.68 0.94 -11.13
N LYS A 26 13.51 1.38 -10.68
CA LYS A 26 13.38 2.36 -9.58
C LYS A 26 12.83 1.68 -8.35
N PHE A 27 13.45 1.92 -7.20
CA PHE A 27 13.08 1.29 -5.94
C PHE A 27 12.66 2.32 -4.90
N PHE A 28 11.56 2.04 -4.21
CA PHE A 28 11.08 2.89 -3.11
C PHE A 28 10.72 2.06 -1.89
N ILE A 29 11.07 2.55 -0.71
CA ILE A 29 10.54 2.03 0.55
C ILE A 29 9.15 2.64 0.78
N ILE A 30 8.17 1.78 1.06
CA ILE A 30 6.82 2.18 1.44
C ILE A 30 6.60 1.86 2.92
N LYS A 31 6.21 2.88 3.68
CA LYS A 31 5.95 2.77 5.12
C LYS A 31 4.46 2.90 5.40
N SER A 32 3.82 1.77 5.69
CA SER A 32 2.42 1.78 6.09
C SER A 32 2.25 2.11 7.57
N PHE A 33 1.20 2.87 7.90
CA PHE A 33 0.79 3.08 9.30
C PHE A 33 0.14 1.85 9.93
N SER A 34 -0.47 0.96 9.14
CA SER A 34 -1.15 -0.23 9.65
C SER A 34 -1.11 -1.40 8.68
N GLU A 35 -1.27 -2.60 9.22
CA GLU A 35 -1.45 -3.82 8.42
C GLU A 35 -2.77 -3.82 7.64
N ASP A 36 -3.84 -3.14 8.11
CA ASP A 36 -5.09 -3.02 7.35
C ASP A 36 -4.86 -2.41 5.96
N ASN A 37 -3.96 -1.42 5.87
CA ASN A 37 -3.70 -0.76 4.61
C ASN A 37 -2.98 -1.71 3.65
N VAL A 38 -2.04 -2.52 4.16
CA VAL A 38 -1.31 -3.52 3.38
C VAL A 38 -2.27 -4.62 2.91
N HIS A 39 -3.13 -5.13 3.80
CA HIS A 39 -4.20 -6.07 3.47
C HIS A 39 -5.08 -5.53 2.33
N LYS A 40 -5.60 -4.31 2.46
CA LYS A 40 -6.42 -3.67 1.41
C LYS A 40 -5.64 -3.49 0.12
N SER A 41 -4.35 -3.18 0.20
CA SER A 41 -3.51 -3.03 -0.99
C SER A 41 -3.37 -4.33 -1.76
N ILE A 42 -3.17 -5.43 -1.04
CA ILE A 42 -3.13 -6.78 -1.59
C ILE A 42 -4.49 -7.13 -2.20
N LYS A 43 -5.57 -7.00 -1.41
CA LYS A 43 -6.95 -7.30 -1.79
C LYS A 43 -7.44 -6.55 -3.02
N TYR A 44 -7.12 -5.26 -3.13
CA TYR A 44 -7.67 -4.37 -4.16
C TYR A 44 -6.64 -3.96 -5.22
N SER A 45 -5.40 -4.43 -5.13
CA SER A 45 -4.32 -4.11 -6.06
C SER A 45 -4.12 -2.60 -6.27
N VAL A 46 -4.23 -1.84 -5.18
CA VAL A 46 -4.06 -0.38 -5.17
C VAL A 46 -3.20 0.06 -4.00
N TRP A 47 -2.51 1.18 -4.17
CA TRP A 47 -1.85 1.87 -3.06
C TRP A 47 -2.08 3.36 -3.16
N ALA A 48 -1.92 4.01 -2.02
CA ALA A 48 -1.70 5.43 -1.94
C ALA A 48 -0.77 5.73 -0.79
N SER A 49 0.02 6.77 -0.95
CA SER A 49 0.89 7.36 0.05
C SER A 49 0.34 8.73 0.48
N THR A 50 1.14 9.48 1.23
CA THR A 50 0.94 10.90 1.50
C THR A 50 0.92 11.71 0.20
N PRO A 51 0.36 12.94 0.17
CA PRO A 51 0.36 13.78 -1.03
C PRO A 51 1.76 14.02 -1.62
N HIS A 52 2.79 14.15 -0.77
CA HIS A 52 4.18 14.28 -1.23
C HIS A 52 4.70 12.97 -1.83
N GLY A 53 4.48 11.84 -1.15
CA GLY A 53 4.88 10.52 -1.62
C GLY A 53 4.21 10.15 -2.94
N ASN A 54 2.91 10.40 -3.07
CA ASN A 54 2.13 10.21 -4.30
C ASN A 54 2.72 10.99 -5.47
N LYS A 55 3.05 12.28 -5.31
CA LYS A 55 3.71 13.08 -6.37
C LYS A 55 5.07 12.50 -6.75
N LYS A 56 5.85 12.06 -5.77
CA LYS A 56 7.19 11.48 -6.00
C LYS A 56 7.11 10.17 -6.79
N LEU A 57 6.23 9.26 -6.38
CA LEU A 57 6.02 7.97 -7.04
C LEU A 57 5.44 8.14 -8.45
N ASP A 58 4.51 9.08 -8.63
CA ASP A 58 3.94 9.37 -9.95
C ASP A 58 5.00 9.95 -10.91
N ALA A 59 5.85 10.86 -10.45
CA ALA A 59 6.97 11.36 -11.24
C ALA A 59 7.94 10.23 -11.63
N ALA A 60 8.28 9.36 -10.69
CA ALA A 60 9.14 8.20 -10.93
C ALA A 60 8.53 7.21 -11.94
N TYR A 61 7.23 6.96 -11.85
CA TYR A 61 6.50 6.12 -12.80
C TYR A 61 6.54 6.69 -14.22
N HIS A 62 6.27 7.99 -14.39
CA HIS A 62 6.35 8.62 -15.70
C HIS A 62 7.78 8.66 -16.26
N GLU A 63 8.79 8.82 -15.41
CA GLU A 63 10.19 8.74 -15.82
C GLU A 63 10.56 7.33 -16.28
N ALA A 64 10.17 6.31 -15.52
CA ALA A 64 10.40 4.92 -15.87
C ALA A 64 9.73 4.54 -17.21
N LYS A 65 8.54 5.07 -17.50
CA LYS A 65 7.85 4.86 -18.79
C LYS A 65 8.51 5.55 -19.99
N ARG A 66 9.41 6.52 -19.78
CA ARG A 66 10.18 7.16 -20.86
C ARG A 66 11.44 6.38 -21.24
N ILE A 67 11.88 5.46 -20.38
CA ILE A 67 13.04 4.60 -20.66
C ILE A 67 12.63 3.58 -21.74
N LYS A 68 13.48 3.40 -22.76
CA LYS A 68 13.17 2.53 -23.91
C LYS A 68 13.13 1.05 -23.52
N SER A 69 13.94 0.64 -22.55
CA SER A 69 13.88 -0.68 -21.92
C SER A 69 12.80 -0.70 -20.82
N SER A 70 12.32 -1.88 -20.46
CA SER A 70 11.40 -2.03 -19.33
C SER A 70 12.09 -1.58 -18.03
N CYS A 71 11.63 -0.49 -17.43
CA CYS A 71 12.08 -0.01 -16.13
C CYS A 71 10.91 -0.15 -15.13
N PRO A 72 10.88 -1.19 -14.29
CA PRO A 72 9.84 -1.34 -13.29
C PRO A 72 10.05 -0.36 -12.13
N VAL A 73 8.95 0.06 -11.52
CA VAL A 73 8.95 0.82 -10.26
C VAL A 73 8.53 -0.12 -9.14
N LEU A 74 9.51 -0.57 -8.37
CA LEU A 74 9.35 -1.56 -7.31
C LEU A 74 9.24 -0.88 -5.94
N LEU A 75 8.28 -1.35 -5.17
CA LEU A 75 7.85 -0.81 -3.89
C LEU A 75 8.07 -1.87 -2.81
N LEU A 76 8.95 -1.59 -1.84
CA LEU A 76 9.26 -2.48 -0.73
C LEU A 76 8.47 -2.05 0.51
N PHE A 77 7.51 -2.86 0.91
CA PHE A 77 6.55 -2.52 1.97
C PHE A 77 7.05 -2.93 3.35
N SER A 78 6.90 -2.02 4.31
CA SER A 78 7.13 -2.26 5.73
C SER A 78 6.11 -1.50 6.56
N VAL A 79 5.52 -2.17 7.55
CA VAL A 79 4.61 -1.50 8.50
C VAL A 79 5.45 -0.83 9.59
N ASN A 80 5.09 0.41 9.95
CA ASN A 80 5.79 1.15 10.98
C ASN A 80 5.83 0.38 12.30
N ALA A 81 6.99 0.36 12.95
CA ALA A 81 7.26 -0.36 14.19
C ALA A 81 7.14 -1.91 14.14
N SER A 82 6.89 -2.52 12.98
CA SER A 82 6.84 -3.99 12.85
C SER A 82 8.20 -4.68 13.00
N GLY A 83 9.31 -3.97 12.75
CA GLY A 83 10.65 -4.56 12.74
C GLY A 83 10.95 -5.44 11.51
N GLN A 84 10.08 -5.42 10.49
CA GLN A 84 10.23 -6.23 9.29
C GLN A 84 9.69 -5.53 8.04
N PHE A 85 10.09 -6.05 6.88
CA PHE A 85 9.37 -5.84 5.62
C PHE A 85 8.32 -6.93 5.44
N CYS A 86 7.23 -6.63 4.74
CA CYS A 86 6.12 -7.58 4.51
C CYS A 86 5.90 -7.94 3.04
N GLY A 87 6.61 -7.30 2.10
CA GLY A 87 6.55 -7.72 0.70
C GLY A 87 7.07 -6.70 -0.31
N VAL A 88 6.94 -7.07 -1.59
CA VAL A 88 7.33 -6.28 -2.75
C VAL A 88 6.17 -6.23 -3.73
N ALA A 89 5.85 -5.03 -4.19
CA ALA A 89 4.89 -4.80 -5.27
C ALA A 89 5.49 -3.90 -6.35
N GLU A 90 4.91 -3.93 -7.54
CA GLU A 90 5.24 -3.04 -8.65
C GLU A 90 4.14 -2.00 -8.85
N MET A 91 4.50 -0.74 -9.05
CA MET A 91 3.55 0.29 -9.49
C MET A 91 3.28 0.12 -10.99
N ILE A 92 2.07 -0.31 -11.33
CA ILE A 92 1.65 -0.67 -12.70
C ILE A 92 0.71 0.35 -13.35
N GLY A 93 0.46 1.48 -12.70
CA GLY A 93 -0.40 2.54 -13.23
C GLY A 93 -0.05 3.91 -12.66
N PRO A 94 -0.41 4.99 -13.37
CA PRO A 94 -0.22 6.35 -12.88
C PRO A 94 -1.13 6.63 -11.68
N LEU A 95 -0.84 7.71 -10.97
CA LEU A 95 -1.67 8.21 -9.89
C LEU A 95 -3.00 8.77 -10.45
N ASP A 96 -4.10 8.26 -9.92
CA ASP A 96 -5.47 8.66 -10.26
C ASP A 96 -6.08 9.42 -9.08
N PHE A 97 -6.30 10.73 -9.26
CA PHE A 97 -6.94 11.62 -8.28
C PHE A 97 -8.48 11.60 -8.35
N GLY A 98 -9.07 10.93 -9.35
CA GLY A 98 -10.51 10.89 -9.58
C GLY A 98 -11.25 9.78 -8.81
N LYS A 99 -10.52 8.87 -8.16
CA LYS A 99 -11.08 7.70 -7.45
C LYS A 99 -11.03 7.81 -5.92
N ASP A 100 -11.31 9.00 -5.40
CA ASP A 100 -11.36 9.25 -3.95
C ASP A 100 -12.63 8.69 -3.25
N ALA A 101 -13.57 8.09 -3.98
CA ALA A 101 -14.83 7.62 -3.43
C ALA A 101 -14.72 6.16 -2.91
N ASP A 102 -14.79 6.01 -1.58
CA ASP A 102 -15.43 4.91 -0.82
C ASP A 102 -14.55 4.15 0.20
N TYR A 103 -13.24 4.02 -0.02
CA TYR A 103 -12.43 3.09 0.79
C TYR A 103 -11.63 3.70 1.95
N ARG A 104 -11.63 5.03 2.13
CA ARG A 104 -10.73 5.69 3.08
C ARG A 104 -11.36 6.03 4.43
N GLN A 105 -10.61 5.66 5.46
CA GLN A 105 -10.61 6.31 6.77
C GLN A 105 -9.80 7.61 6.63
N GLN A 106 -10.47 8.74 6.89
CA GLN A 106 -9.91 10.10 7.03
C GLN A 106 -9.35 10.74 5.75
N ASP A 107 -9.65 12.04 5.60
CA ASP A 107 -9.28 12.98 4.53
C ASP A 107 -7.75 13.21 4.33
N ARG A 108 -6.89 12.26 4.72
CA ARG A 108 -5.43 12.44 4.75
C ARG A 108 -4.70 11.97 3.49
N TRP A 109 -5.35 11.23 2.60
CA TRP A 109 -4.73 10.60 1.43
C TRP A 109 -5.65 10.87 0.24
N ASN A 110 -5.14 11.58 -0.78
CA ASN A 110 -5.87 11.89 -2.02
C ASN A 110 -5.17 11.18 -3.19
N GLY A 111 -5.97 10.48 -3.99
CA GLY A 111 -5.54 9.72 -5.16
C GLY A 111 -5.02 8.32 -4.82
N GLN A 112 -5.03 7.43 -5.80
CA GLN A 112 -4.52 6.06 -5.70
C GLN A 112 -3.88 5.62 -7.02
N PHE A 113 -2.98 4.66 -6.97
CA PHE A 113 -2.42 4.02 -8.16
C PHE A 113 -2.50 2.51 -8.04
N LYS A 114 -2.49 1.83 -9.19
CA LYS A 114 -2.53 0.36 -9.24
C LYS A 114 -1.16 -0.22 -8.89
N VAL A 115 -1.18 -1.29 -8.12
CA VAL A 115 0.01 -2.08 -7.79
C VAL A 115 -0.21 -3.56 -8.10
N GLN A 116 0.86 -4.25 -8.46
CA GLN A 116 0.89 -5.71 -8.58
C GLN A 116 1.84 -6.28 -7.53
N TRP A 117 1.32 -7.09 -6.62
CA TRP A 117 2.14 -7.75 -5.60
C TRP A 117 2.87 -8.94 -6.20
N HIS A 118 4.18 -9.00 -5.99
CA HIS A 118 5.05 -10.08 -6.47
C HIS A 118 5.53 -10.96 -5.32
N ILE A 119 5.80 -10.36 -4.16
CA ILE A 119 6.28 -11.05 -2.96
C ILE A 119 5.43 -10.61 -1.78
N ILE A 120 4.87 -11.56 -1.04
CA ILE A 120 4.14 -11.34 0.22
C ILE A 120 4.69 -12.30 1.25
N LYS A 121 5.59 -11.80 2.09
CA LYS A 121 6.20 -12.56 3.19
C LYS A 121 6.95 -11.63 4.15
N ASP A 122 7.04 -12.06 5.40
CA ASP A 122 7.72 -11.30 6.43
C ASP A 122 9.23 -11.51 6.39
N VAL A 123 9.98 -10.46 6.08
CA VAL A 123 11.45 -10.44 6.05
C VAL A 123 11.97 -9.57 7.19
N PRO A 124 12.55 -10.15 8.25
CA PRO A 124 13.01 -9.39 9.42
C PRO A 124 14.12 -8.39 9.08
N ASN A 125 14.09 -7.20 9.70
CA ASN A 125 15.05 -6.12 9.44
C ASN A 125 16.53 -6.53 9.63
N ILE A 126 16.80 -7.51 10.49
CA ILE A 126 18.16 -8.06 10.68
C ILE A 126 18.79 -8.54 9.36
N ARG A 127 17.97 -9.01 8.41
CA ARG A 127 18.42 -9.46 7.09
C ARG A 127 18.85 -8.30 6.20
N CYS A 128 18.24 -7.12 6.32
CA CYS A 128 18.48 -5.99 5.42
C CYS A 128 19.32 -4.85 6.03
N ARG A 129 19.51 -4.82 7.36
CA ARG A 129 20.13 -3.67 8.07
C ARG A 129 21.56 -3.32 7.67
N HIS A 130 22.25 -4.22 6.97
CA HIS A 130 23.62 -3.99 6.49
C HIS A 130 23.66 -3.14 5.20
N ILE A 131 22.52 -3.02 4.51
CA ILE A 131 22.40 -2.22 3.30
C ILE A 131 22.27 -0.75 3.70
N LEU A 132 23.27 0.05 3.34
CA LEU A 132 23.33 1.47 3.63
C LEU A 132 22.93 2.30 2.41
N LEU A 133 22.19 3.38 2.65
CA LEU A 133 21.69 4.27 1.61
C LEU A 133 22.49 5.58 1.61
N GLU A 134 23.36 5.74 0.62
CA GLU A 134 24.19 6.95 0.44
C GLU A 134 23.32 8.22 0.29
N ASN A 135 22.17 8.09 -0.38
CA ASN A 135 21.18 9.15 -0.56
C ASN A 135 20.28 9.38 0.68
N ASN A 136 20.61 8.79 1.83
CA ASN A 136 19.91 8.94 3.10
C ASN A 136 20.89 8.90 4.28
N ASP A 137 21.93 9.74 4.22
CA ASP A 137 22.96 9.91 5.25
C ASP A 137 23.70 8.61 5.64
N ASN A 138 23.85 7.66 4.70
CA ASN A 138 24.39 6.32 4.95
C ASN A 138 23.66 5.55 6.06
N LYS A 139 22.39 5.88 6.33
CA LYS A 139 21.57 5.13 7.27
C LYS A 139 21.21 3.76 6.69
N PRO A 140 21.01 2.75 7.55
CA PRO A 140 20.44 1.48 7.13
C PRO A 140 19.13 1.68 6.37
N VAL A 141 18.89 0.89 5.34
CA VAL A 141 17.62 0.90 4.58
C VAL A 141 16.40 0.71 5.47
N THR A 142 16.54 -0.01 6.58
CA THR A 142 15.48 -0.25 7.58
C THR A 142 15.08 1.03 8.34
N HIS A 143 15.87 2.10 8.26
CA HIS A 143 15.57 3.41 8.87
C HIS A 143 14.90 4.38 7.88
N SER A 144 14.54 3.90 6.69
CA SER A 144 13.89 4.70 5.66
C SER A 144 12.51 5.20 6.08
N ARG A 145 12.22 6.44 5.66
CA ARG A 145 10.88 7.01 5.70
C ARG A 145 10.05 6.57 4.50
N ASP A 146 8.76 6.89 4.52
CA ASP A 146 7.88 6.62 3.38
C ASP A 146 8.40 7.28 2.10
N CYS A 147 8.31 6.57 0.99
CA CYS A 147 8.81 6.95 -0.33
C CYS A 147 10.31 7.30 -0.39
N GLN A 148 11.14 6.76 0.53
CA GLN A 148 12.59 6.81 0.39
C GLN A 148 13.01 6.08 -0.88
N GLU A 149 13.79 6.73 -1.73
CA GLU A 149 14.33 6.11 -2.93
C GLU A 149 15.56 5.27 -2.57
N VAL A 150 15.68 4.11 -3.22
CA VAL A 150 16.81 3.19 -3.06
C VAL A 150 17.52 3.08 -4.40
N ASN A 151 18.84 3.30 -4.38
CA ASN A 151 19.66 3.18 -5.58
C ASN A 151 19.63 1.74 -6.12
N LEU A 152 19.79 1.58 -7.43
CA LEU A 152 19.65 0.31 -8.17
C LEU A 152 20.38 -0.86 -7.49
N LYS A 153 21.67 -0.67 -7.14
CA LYS A 153 22.50 -1.71 -6.52
C LYS A 153 21.91 -2.23 -5.21
N GLN A 154 21.54 -1.33 -4.30
CA GLN A 154 20.90 -1.67 -3.03
C GLN A 154 19.50 -2.28 -3.23
N GLY A 155 18.76 -1.80 -4.24
CA GLY A 155 17.44 -2.34 -4.61
C GLY A 155 17.51 -3.80 -5.07
N ILE A 156 18.47 -4.12 -5.95
CA ILE A 156 18.74 -5.49 -6.41
C ILE A 156 19.15 -6.39 -5.24
N GLU A 157 19.99 -5.91 -4.33
CA GLU A 157 20.40 -6.66 -3.14
C GLU A 157 19.20 -6.97 -2.23
N LEU A 158 18.31 -6.00 -2.02
CA LEU A 158 17.04 -6.23 -1.30
C LEU A 158 16.19 -7.28 -2.00
N LEU A 159 16.01 -7.22 -3.32
CA LEU A 159 15.21 -8.22 -4.04
C LEU A 159 15.76 -9.63 -3.87
N LYS A 160 17.09 -9.80 -3.91
CA LYS A 160 17.74 -11.10 -3.67
C LYS A 160 17.45 -11.61 -2.26
N ILE A 161 17.61 -10.75 -1.25
CA ILE A 161 17.28 -11.10 0.14
C ILE A 161 15.81 -11.51 0.26
N PHE A 162 14.89 -10.76 -0.34
CA PHE A 162 13.49 -11.13 -0.33
C PHE A 162 13.29 -12.46 -1.04
N ASN A 163 13.78 -12.67 -2.27
CA ASN A 163 13.56 -13.90 -3.01
C ASN A 163 14.08 -15.14 -2.25
N ASP A 164 15.29 -15.05 -1.70
CA ASP A 164 16.00 -16.17 -1.06
C ASP A 164 15.51 -16.47 0.37
N TYR A 165 14.87 -15.50 1.04
CA TYR A 165 14.43 -15.69 2.42
C TYR A 165 13.22 -16.63 2.50
N ASP A 166 13.40 -17.75 3.20
CA ASP A 166 12.34 -18.70 3.53
C ASP A 166 11.56 -18.22 4.77
N ALA A 167 10.48 -17.46 4.51
CA ALA A 167 9.65 -16.90 5.55
C ALA A 167 8.68 -17.93 6.11
N ARG A 168 8.45 -17.86 7.42
CA ARG A 168 7.47 -18.73 8.12
C ARG A 168 6.11 -18.07 8.30
N THR A 169 6.04 -16.75 8.12
CA THR A 169 4.83 -15.96 8.36
C THR A 169 4.65 -14.92 7.26
N SER A 170 3.40 -14.54 7.04
CA SER A 170 3.01 -13.43 6.21
C SER A 170 1.63 -12.91 6.62
N ILE A 171 1.27 -11.72 6.14
CA ILE A 171 -0.10 -11.19 6.31
C ILE A 171 -1.20 -12.10 5.72
N VAL A 172 -0.85 -13.04 4.83
CA VAL A 172 -1.81 -14.00 4.27
C VAL A 172 -2.32 -14.95 5.35
N ASP A 173 -1.51 -15.25 6.37
CA ASP A 173 -1.90 -16.14 7.48
C ASP A 173 -3.07 -15.55 8.30
N ASP A 174 -3.16 -14.21 8.36
CA ASP A 174 -4.17 -13.45 9.10
C ASP A 174 -5.20 -12.76 8.19
N PHE A 175 -5.30 -13.15 6.92
CA PHE A 175 -6.10 -12.40 5.93
C PHE A 175 -7.60 -12.33 6.28
N GLU A 176 -8.17 -13.43 6.79
CA GLU A 176 -9.58 -13.48 7.22
C GLU A 176 -9.86 -12.54 8.39
N PHE A 177 -8.92 -12.42 9.34
CA PHE A 177 -9.03 -11.48 10.45
C PHE A 177 -9.12 -10.03 9.95
N TYR A 178 -8.32 -9.68 8.93
CA TYR A 178 -8.36 -8.36 8.32
C TYR A 178 -9.63 -8.12 7.48
N ASP A 179 -10.15 -9.15 6.82
CA ASP A 179 -11.43 -9.08 6.10
C ASP A 179 -12.61 -8.80 7.04
N ASP A 180 -12.69 -9.51 8.17
CA ASP A 180 -13.74 -9.30 9.16
C ASP A 180 -13.61 -7.92 9.83
N ARG A 181 -12.38 -7.47 10.09
CA ARG A 181 -12.13 -6.12 10.60
C ARG A 181 -12.57 -5.05 9.61
N GLU A 182 -12.26 -5.22 8.32
CA GLU A 182 -12.72 -4.33 7.26
C GLU A 182 -14.25 -4.26 7.19
N ARG A 183 -14.93 -5.43 7.20
CA ARG A 183 -16.40 -5.52 7.17
C ARG A 183 -17.01 -4.76 8.35
N SER A 184 -16.53 -5.04 9.56
CA SER A 184 -16.99 -4.41 10.80
C SER A 184 -16.84 -2.88 10.77
N LEU A 185 -15.72 -2.38 10.24
CA LEU A 185 -15.46 -0.95 10.11
C LEU A 185 -16.39 -0.28 9.10
N LYS A 186 -16.68 -0.94 7.97
CA LYS A 186 -17.63 -0.45 6.95
C LYS A 186 -19.04 -0.39 7.51
N GLU A 187 -19.51 -1.44 8.19
CA GLU A 187 -20.83 -1.47 8.84
C GLU A 187 -20.97 -0.36 9.88
N ARG A 188 -19.95 -0.16 10.72
CA ARG A 188 -19.96 0.93 11.71
C ARG A 188 -20.03 2.30 11.05
N LYS A 189 -19.29 2.53 9.95
CA LYS A 189 -19.34 3.78 9.18
C LYS A 189 -20.71 4.00 8.54
N ALA A 190 -21.31 2.96 7.96
CA ALA A 190 -22.64 3.04 7.37
C ALA A 190 -23.72 3.36 8.42
N ARG A 191 -23.65 2.75 9.61
CA ARG A 191 -24.57 3.06 10.73
C ARG A 191 -24.41 4.51 11.22
N GLN A 192 -23.18 5.00 11.33
CA GLN A 192 -22.92 6.39 11.72
C GLN A 192 -23.43 7.39 10.68
N GLN A 193 -23.25 7.10 9.39
CA GLN A 193 -23.77 7.94 8.30
C GLN A 193 -25.30 7.93 8.28
N ALA A 194 -25.93 6.76 8.45
CA ALA A 194 -27.39 6.65 8.53
C ALA A 194 -27.96 7.47 9.70
N CYS A 195 -27.37 7.35 10.90
CA CYS A 195 -27.78 8.14 12.07
C CYS A 195 -27.63 9.65 11.83
N ALA A 196 -26.51 10.09 11.27
CA ALA A 196 -26.28 11.50 10.95
C ALA A 196 -27.27 12.06 9.91
N THR A 197 -27.68 11.24 8.93
CA THR A 197 -28.70 11.64 7.96
C THR A 197 -30.11 11.70 8.56
N THR A 198 -30.43 10.80 9.50
CA THR A 198 -31.72 10.84 10.23
C THR A 198 -31.82 12.10 11.08
N ASP A 199 -30.78 12.42 11.87
CA ASP A 199 -30.73 13.64 12.68
C ASP A 199 -30.80 14.92 11.83
N ALA A 200 -30.12 14.94 10.66
CA ALA A 200 -30.20 16.06 9.72
C ALA A 200 -31.62 16.21 9.14
N SER A 201 -32.27 15.11 8.76
CA SER A 201 -33.64 15.13 8.23
C SER A 201 -34.68 15.55 9.27
N GLU A 202 -34.56 15.10 10.53
CA GLU A 202 -35.45 15.52 11.63
C GLU A 202 -35.27 17.01 11.98
N SER A 203 -34.04 17.53 11.95
CA SER A 203 -33.76 18.95 12.18
C SER A 203 -34.38 19.87 11.11
N VAL A 204 -34.41 19.42 9.85
CA VAL A 204 -35.03 20.15 8.73
C VAL A 204 -36.55 20.13 8.87
N VAL A 205 -37.15 18.99 9.21
CA VAL A 205 -38.60 18.85 9.40
C VAL A 205 -39.11 19.71 10.57
N LEU A 206 -38.38 19.75 11.70
CA LEU A 206 -38.74 20.64 12.82
C LEU A 206 -38.64 22.14 12.47
N GLY A 207 -37.74 22.51 11.56
CA GLY A 207 -37.59 23.88 11.06
C GLY A 207 -38.79 24.33 10.22
N THR A 208 -39.28 23.47 9.33
CA THR A 208 -40.41 23.79 8.42
C THR A 208 -41.75 23.93 9.15
N VAL A 209 -41.98 23.17 10.23
CA VAL A 209 -43.22 23.25 11.01
C VAL A 209 -43.34 24.59 11.76
N LYS A 210 -42.22 25.23 12.13
CA LYS A 210 -42.23 26.53 12.82
C LYS A 210 -42.49 27.72 11.89
N GLU A 211 -42.25 27.60 10.58
CA GLU A 211 -42.55 28.66 9.61
C GLU A 211 -44.00 28.65 9.11
N ALA A 212 -44.73 27.53 9.25
CA ALA A 212 -46.12 27.42 8.81
C ALA A 212 -47.17 27.92 9.83
N SER A 213 -46.75 28.47 10.98
CA SER A 213 -47.64 28.96 12.05
C SER A 213 -47.63 30.49 12.22
N LYS A 214 -47.41 31.26 11.15
CA LYS A 214 -47.47 32.72 11.18
C LYS A 214 -48.33 33.30 10.07
#